data_AF-A0A2H9L9Q2-F1
#
_entry.id   AF-A0A2H9L9Q2-F1
#
_cell.length_a   1.000
_cell.length_b   1.000
_cell.length_c   1.000
_cell.angle_alpha   90.00
_cell.angle_beta   90.00
_cell.angle_gamma   90.00
#
_symmetry.space_group_name_H-M   'P 1'
#
loop_
_entity.id
_entity.type
_entity.pdbx_description
1 polymer ?
#
loop_
_entity_poly.entity_id
_entity_poly.type
_entity_poly.pdbx_seq_one_letter_code
_entity_poly.pdbx_strand_id
1 'polypeptide(L)' 'KRRGFFLYDELRERKIVGIQAGLTKHFKLNTYGLSLDKVKNVANAFKEIAEKYGLKIG' A
#
# COMPACT_ATOMS: atom_id res chain seq x y z
N LYS A 1 -12.35 -13.70 9.55
CA LYS A 1 -11.84 -12.32 9.29
C LYS A 1 -10.41 -12.39 8.75
N ARG A 2 -10.21 -12.20 7.43
CA ARG A 2 -8.89 -12.28 6.77
C ARG A 2 -8.06 -11.00 7.04
N ARG A 3 -7.56 -10.86 8.28
CA ARG A 3 -6.79 -9.68 8.76
C ARG A 3 -5.53 -9.35 7.96
N GLY A 4 -5.00 -10.31 7.18
CA GLY A 4 -3.80 -10.12 6.35
C GLY A 4 -4.05 -9.67 4.90
N PHE A 5 -5.31 -9.70 4.44
CA PHE A 5 -5.63 -9.51 3.01
C PHE A 5 -6.21 -8.13 2.70
N PHE A 6 -6.68 -7.38 3.69
CA PHE A 6 -7.32 -6.08 3.46
C PHE A 6 -6.38 -5.08 2.76
N LEU A 7 -5.11 -5.03 3.19
CA LEU A 7 -4.12 -4.13 2.62
C LEU A 7 -3.81 -4.50 1.17
N TYR A 8 -3.77 -5.80 0.87
CA TYR A 8 -3.53 -6.29 -0.48
C TYR A 8 -4.67 -5.91 -1.43
N ASP A 9 -5.93 -6.00 -0.97
CA ASP A 9 -7.11 -5.65 -1.76
C ASP A 9 -7.18 -4.15 -2.06
N GLU A 10 -6.97 -3.31 -1.03
CA GLU A 10 -6.92 -1.85 -1.17
C GLU A 10 -5.81 -1.38 -2.12
N LEU A 11 -4.62 -1.99 -2.03
CA LEU A 11 -3.51 -1.68 -2.92
C LEU A 11 -3.78 -2.16 -4.35
N ARG A 12 -4.44 -3.32 -4.52
CA ARG A 12 -4.82 -3.85 -5.81
C ARG A 12 -5.83 -2.97 -6.52
N GLU A 13 -6.85 -2.46 -5.83
CA GLU A 13 -7.79 -1.47 -6.38
C GLU A 13 -7.06 -0.21 -6.88
N ARG A 14 -6.00 0.18 -6.17
CA ARG A 14 -5.16 1.34 -6.51
C ARG A 14 -4.09 1.06 -7.56
N LYS A 15 -4.16 -0.10 -8.24
CA LYS A 15 -3.18 -0.59 -9.24
C LYS A 15 -1.76 -0.78 -8.71
N ILE A 16 -1.59 -0.92 -7.40
CA ILE A 16 -0.31 -1.21 -6.75
C ILE A 16 -0.23 -2.72 -6.53
N VAL A 17 0.56 -3.38 -7.37
CA VAL A 17 0.76 -4.83 -7.38
C VAL A 17 2.20 -5.18 -7.03
N GLY A 18 2.43 -6.39 -6.53
CA GLY A 18 3.78 -6.87 -6.15
C GLY A 18 4.00 -7.02 -4.65
N ILE A 19 3.03 -6.64 -3.81
CA ILE A 19 3.05 -6.95 -2.38
C ILE A 19 2.45 -8.34 -2.17
N GLN A 20 3.15 -9.19 -1.41
CA GLN A 20 2.63 -10.52 -1.07
C GLN A 20 1.42 -10.40 -0.14
N ALA A 21 0.30 -11.00 -0.55
CA ALA A 21 -0.92 -11.04 0.26
C ALA A 21 -0.66 -11.72 1.61
N GLY A 22 -1.16 -11.14 2.70
CA GLY A 22 -0.93 -11.65 4.06
C GLY A 22 0.17 -10.93 4.85
N LEU A 23 1.04 -10.15 4.18
CA LEU A 23 2.06 -9.32 4.83
C LEU A 23 1.54 -7.91 5.09
N THR A 24 0.79 -7.73 6.18
CA THR A 24 0.27 -6.41 6.59
C THR A 24 1.22 -5.60 7.46
N LYS A 25 2.24 -6.24 8.04
CA LYS A 25 3.17 -5.61 9.01
C LYS A 25 4.55 -5.31 8.42
N HIS A 26 5.07 -6.20 7.59
CA HIS A 26 6.38 -6.04 6.95
C HIS A 26 6.31 -6.57 5.52
N PHE A 27 6.54 -5.71 4.53
CA PHE A 27 6.65 -6.11 3.14
C PHE A 27 7.91 -5.49 2.54
N LYS A 28 8.53 -6.21 1.59
CA LYS A 28 9.64 -5.68 0.79
C LYS A 28 9.07 -5.09 -0.49
N LEU A 29 9.40 -3.83 -0.72
CA LEU A 29 9.07 -3.08 -1.93
C LEU A 29 10.40 -2.56 -2.46
N ASN A 30 10.65 -2.75 -3.76
CA ASN A 30 11.79 -2.17 -4.44
C ASN A 30 11.29 -0.97 -5.25
N THR A 31 11.86 0.21 -5.00
CA THR A 31 11.63 1.43 -5.78
C THR A 31 12.59 1.55 -6.97
N TYR A 32 13.49 0.58 -7.16
CA TYR A 32 14.52 0.61 -8.19
C TYR A 32 13.87 0.56 -9.59
N GLY A 33 14.11 1.61 -10.40
CA GLY A 33 13.49 1.76 -11.71
C GLY A 33 12.07 2.36 -11.71
N LEU A 34 11.51 2.74 -10.56
CA LEU A 34 10.28 3.52 -10.50
C LEU A 34 10.58 5.02 -10.61
N SER A 35 9.88 5.69 -11.54
CA SER A 35 9.86 7.16 -11.60
C SER A 35 9.27 7.74 -10.31
N LEU A 36 9.74 8.93 -9.91
CA LEU A 36 9.24 9.68 -8.75
C LEU A 36 7.71 9.79 -8.70
N ASP A 37 7.07 9.91 -9.86
CA ASP A 37 5.62 9.96 -9.99
C ASP A 37 4.93 8.68 -9.47
N LYS A 38 5.46 7.51 -9.83
CA LYS A 38 4.94 6.24 -9.32
C LYS A 38 5.21 6.06 -7.83
N VAL A 39 6.35 6.52 -7.33
CA VAL A 39 6.65 6.51 -5.89
C VAL A 39 5.66 7.38 -5.13
N LYS A 40 5.35 8.58 -5.64
CA LYS A 40 4.32 9.46 -5.09
C LYS A 40 2.95 8.80 -5.11
N ASN A 41 2.57 8.15 -6.21
CA ASN A 41 1.30 7.44 -6.30
C ASN A 41 1.18 6.33 -5.25
N VAL A 42 2.25 5.54 -5.06
CA VAL A 42 2.30 4.51 -4.01
C VAL A 42 2.18 5.13 -2.61
N ALA A 43 2.94 6.20 -2.32
CA ALA A 43 2.86 6.89 -1.04
C ALA A 43 1.45 7.46 -0.77
N ASN A 44 0.82 8.05 -1.79
CA ASN A 44 -0.51 8.62 -1.68
C ASN A 44 -1.58 7.54 -1.44
N ALA A 45 -1.44 6.39 -2.10
CA ALA A 45 -2.29 5.24 -1.83
C ALA A 45 -2.21 4.77 -0.37
N PHE A 46 -1.01 4.65 0.19
CA PHE A 46 -0.85 4.32 1.62
C PHE A 46 -1.46 5.40 2.52
N LYS A 47 -1.33 6.68 2.13
CA LYS A 47 -1.92 7.80 2.86
C LYS A 47 -3.44 7.72 2.89
N GLU A 48 -4.08 7.52 1.75
CA GLU A 48 -5.53 7.40 1.68
C GLU A 48 -6.06 6.15 2.40
N ILE A 49 -5.34 5.02 2.35
CA ILE A 49 -5.68 3.84 3.14
C ILE A 49 -5.62 4.20 4.62
N ALA A 50 -4.55 4.88 5.07
CA ALA A 50 -4.45 5.31 6.45
C ALA A 50 -5.60 6.26 6.87
N GLU A 51 -5.99 7.22 6.02
CA GLU A 51 -7.15 8.08 6.28
C GLU A 51 -8.46 7.30 6.36
N LYS A 52 -8.70 6.37 5.42
CA LYS A 52 -9.89 5.51 5.38
C LYS A 52 -10.04 4.65 6.63
N TYR A 53 -8.92 4.22 7.21
CA TYR A 53 -8.87 3.44 8.46
C TYR A 53 -8.74 4.31 9.72
N GLY A 54 -8.75 5.64 9.60
CA GLY A 54 -8.68 6.57 10.74
C GLY A 54 -7.32 6.63 11.42
N LEU A 55 -6.25 6.21 10.73
CA LEU A 55 -4.89 6.33 11.21
C LEU A 55 -4.44 7.79 11.08
N LYS A 56 -3.92 8.36 12.16
CA LYS A 56 -3.35 9.71 12.15
C LYS A 56 -2.10 9.74 11.28
N ILE A 57 -2.11 10.58 10.26
CA ILE A 57 -0.97 10.81 9.37
C ILE A 57 -0.46 12.21 9.69
N GLY A 58 0.68 12.27 10.39
CA GLY A 58 1.34 13.50 10.82
C GLY A 58 2.22 14.12 9.74
#